data_AF-A0A950M3X7-F1
#
_entry.id   AF-A0A950M3X7-F1
#
_cell.length_a   1.000
_cell.length_b   1.000
_cell.length_c   1.000
_cell.angle_alpha   90.00
_cell.angle_beta   90.00
_cell.angle_gamma   90.00
#
_symmetry.space_group_name_H-M   'P 1'
#
loop_
_entity.id
_entity.type
_entity.pdbx_description
1 polymer ?
#
loop_
_entity_poly.entity_id
_entity_poly.type
_entity_poly.pdbx_seq_one_letter_code
_entity_poly.pdbx_strand_id
1 'polypeptide(L)' 'MVTYISLLNFTDQGARSVKDTVKRFESAVKTGQEYGVTFKRGHWTMGQYDLVIEVEAKDEASLAAFTLAMASQGNV' A
#
# COMPACT_ATOMS: atom_id res chain seq x y z
N MET A 1 5.65 -11.43 -14.05
CA MET A 1 5.37 -10.50 -12.94
C MET A 1 5.95 -11.11 -11.68
N VAL A 2 6.44 -10.28 -10.76
CA VAL A 2 6.97 -10.73 -9.48
C VAL A 2 5.97 -10.35 -8.39
N THR A 3 5.66 -11.30 -7.51
CA THR A 3 4.78 -11.09 -6.36
C THR A 3 5.61 -10.58 -5.18
N TYR A 4 5.14 -9.52 -4.55
CA TYR A 4 5.74 -8.90 -3.40
C TYR A 4 4.76 -8.88 -2.23
N ILE A 5 5.30 -9.01 -1.03
CA ILE A 5 4.57 -8.78 0.22
C ILE A 5 5.05 -7.47 0.81
N SER A 6 4.14 -6.50 0.89
CA SER A 6 4.38 -5.21 1.55
C SER A 6 3.80 -5.25 2.96
N LEU A 7 4.64 -4.89 3.93
CA LEU A 7 4.29 -4.78 5.34
C LEU A 7 4.26 -3.29 5.69
N LEU A 8 3.12 -2.80 6.18
CA LEU A 8 2.93 -1.37 6.41
C LEU A 8 2.49 -1.11 7.84
N ASN A 9 2.96 0.02 8.37
CA ASN A 9 2.50 0.59 9.61
C ASN A 9 1.88 1.95 9.34
N PHE A 10 0.86 2.34 10.11
CA PHE A 10 0.39 3.71 10.05
C PHE A 10 1.38 4.64 10.72
N THR A 11 1.54 5.81 10.12
CA THR A 11 2.09 6.96 10.84
C THR A 11 1.05 7.50 11.84
N ASP A 12 1.45 8.46 12.68
CA ASP A 12 0.52 9.20 13.55
C ASP A 12 -0.66 9.81 12.77
N GLN A 13 -0.40 10.32 11.56
CA GLN A 13 -1.44 10.85 10.67
C GLN A 13 -2.38 9.74 10.20
N GLY A 14 -1.82 8.62 9.75
CA GLY A 14 -2.59 7.45 9.30
C GLY A 14 -3.50 6.91 10.41
N ALA A 15 -2.98 6.84 11.64
CA ALA A 15 -3.72 6.35 12.80
C ALA A 15 -4.86 7.30 13.20
N ARG A 16 -4.62 8.62 13.20
CA ARG A 16 -5.67 9.62 13.47
C ARG A 16 -6.79 9.61 12.43
N SER A 17 -6.48 9.21 11.19
CA SER A 17 -7.41 9.11 10.06
C SER A 17 -7.79 7.67 9.69
N VAL A 18 -7.73 6.74 10.66
CA VAL A 18 -7.94 5.30 10.41
C VAL A 18 -9.33 4.96 9.82
N LYS A 19 -10.33 5.80 10.07
CA LYS A 19 -11.67 5.62 9.50
C LYS A 19 -11.68 5.71 7.97
N ASP A 20 -10.71 6.42 7.39
CA ASP A 20 -10.60 6.63 5.94
C ASP A 20 -9.75 5.55 5.26
N THR A 21 -9.24 4.56 6.00
CA THR A 21 -8.23 3.63 5.47
C THR A 21 -8.73 2.81 4.28
N VAL A 22 -9.98 2.38 4.28
CA VAL A 22 -10.56 1.63 3.15
C VAL A 22 -10.58 2.49 1.88
N LYS A 23 -11.02 3.75 2.01
CA LYS A 23 -11.01 4.72 0.90
C LYS A 23 -9.59 5.01 0.41
N ARG A 24 -8.62 5.15 1.32
CA ARG A 24 -7.20 5.32 0.97
C ARG A 24 -6.66 4.09 0.23
N PHE A 25 -7.03 2.88 0.65
CA PHE A 25 -6.65 1.64 -0.02
C PHE A 25 -7.24 1.56 -1.44
N GLU A 26 -8.52 1.89 -1.63
CA GLU A 26 -9.14 1.95 -2.97
C GLU A 26 -8.44 2.96 -3.89
N SER A 27 -8.03 4.11 -3.35
CA SER A 27 -7.22 5.09 -4.10
C SER A 27 -5.84 4.53 -4.45
N ALA A 28 -5.20 3.84 -3.51
CA ALA A 28 -3.90 3.20 -3.72
C ALA A 28 -3.95 2.11 -4.81
N VAL A 29 -5.04 1.34 -4.90
CA VAL A 29 -5.25 0.35 -5.97
C VAL A 29 -5.29 1.03 -7.35
N LYS A 30 -6.02 2.16 -7.47
CA LYS A 30 -6.10 2.92 -8.73
C LYS A 30 -4.74 3.49 -9.13
N THR A 31 -4.07 4.16 -8.19
CA THR A 31 -2.73 4.69 -8.42
C THR A 31 -1.76 3.56 -8.76
N GLY A 32 -1.80 2.42 -8.07
CA GLY A 32 -0.93 1.28 -8.33
C GLY A 32 -0.99 0.82 -9.79
N GLN A 33 -2.17 0.79 -10.39
CA GLN A 33 -2.33 0.43 -11.80
C GLN A 33 -1.58 1.39 -12.74
N GLU A 34 -1.54 2.69 -12.44
CA GLU A 34 -0.79 3.70 -13.19
C GLU A 34 0.73 3.44 -13.14
N TYR A 35 1.21 2.84 -12.04
CA TYR A 35 2.61 2.43 -11.87
C TYR A 35 2.90 1.01 -12.37
N GLY A 36 1.91 0.27 -12.89
CA GLY A 36 2.09 -1.13 -13.29
C GLY A 36 2.16 -2.10 -12.10
N VAL A 37 1.53 -1.75 -10.98
CA VAL A 37 1.37 -2.56 -9.77
C VAL A 37 -0.08 -3.03 -9.66
N THR A 38 -0.28 -4.34 -9.56
CA THR A 38 -1.58 -4.98 -9.40
C THR A 38 -1.75 -5.48 -7.97
N PHE A 39 -2.80 -5.03 -7.30
CA PHE A 39 -3.14 -5.53 -5.97
C PHE A 39 -3.83 -6.90 -6.08
N LYS A 40 -3.34 -7.88 -5.34
CA LYS A 40 -3.91 -9.23 -5.28
C LYS A 40 -4.75 -9.41 -4.02
N ARG A 41 -4.20 -9.00 -2.87
CA ARG A 41 -4.84 -9.11 -1.55
C ARG A 41 -4.40 -7.97 -0.64
N GLY A 42 -5.31 -7.52 0.22
CA GLY A 42 -5.02 -6.56 1.28
C GLY A 42 -5.66 -7.04 2.58
N HIS A 43 -4.90 -7.05 3.66
CA HIS A 43 -5.33 -7.48 4.98
C HIS A 43 -5.04 -6.39 6.00
N TRP A 44 -6.06 -5.98 6.75
CA TRP A 44 -5.87 -5.23 7.99
C TRP A 44 -5.57 -6.21 9.10
N THR A 45 -4.45 -6.02 9.79
CA THR A 45 -3.93 -6.98 10.76
C THR A 45 -3.93 -6.40 12.16
N MET A 46 -4.04 -7.27 13.16
CA MET A 46 -3.84 -6.92 14.57
C MET A 46 -2.48 -7.51 14.97
N GLY A 47 -1.45 -6.68 15.13
CA GLY A 47 -0.09 -7.15 15.43
C GLY A 47 0.98 -6.09 15.16
N GLN A 48 2.19 -6.55 14.80
CA GLN A 48 3.33 -5.67 14.54
C GLN A 48 3.11 -4.75 13.33
N TYR A 49 2.35 -5.20 12.33
CA TYR A 49 2.01 -4.44 11.14
C TYR A 49 0.50 -4.16 11.13
N ASP A 50 0.12 -3.01 10.60
CA ASP A 50 -1.27 -2.58 10.48
C ASP A 50 -1.90 -3.11 9.19
N LEU A 51 -1.11 -3.22 8.12
CA LEU A 51 -1.52 -3.83 6.86
C LEU A 51 -0.46 -4.79 6.31
N VAL A 52 -0.97 -5.86 5.69
CA VAL A 52 -0.22 -6.74 4.82
C VAL A 52 -0.87 -6.73 3.44
N ILE A 53 -0.08 -6.41 2.42
CA ILE A 53 -0.57 -6.27 1.04
C ILE A 53 0.24 -7.18 0.13
N GLU A 54 -0.45 -7.99 -0.65
CA GLU A 54 0.12 -8.78 -1.74
C GLU A 54 -0.08 -8.03 -3.06
N VAL A 55 1.02 -7.71 -3.73
CA VAL A 55 1.01 -7.02 -5.01
C VAL A 55 1.87 -7.74 -6.05
N GLU A 56 1.49 -7.62 -7.31
CA GLU A 56 2.31 -8.02 -8.44
C GLU A 56 2.81 -6.77 -9.17
N ALA A 57 4.10 -6.69 -9.43
CA ALA A 57 4.68 -5.62 -10.24
C ALA A 57 5.40 -6.20 -11.47
N LYS A 58 5.51 -5.38 -12.51
CA LYS A 58 6.28 -5.74 -13.72
C LYS A 58 7.79 -5.82 -13.44
N ASP A 59 8.30 -4.92 -12.60
CA ASP A 59 9.69 -4.79 -12.20
C ASP A 59 9.79 -4.06 -10.83
N GLU A 60 10.98 -4.11 -10.23
CA GLU A 60 11.26 -3.52 -8.92
C GLU A 60 11.15 -2.00 -8.92
N ALA A 61 11.55 -1.33 -10.01
CA ALA A 61 11.49 0.12 -10.12
C ALA A 61 10.05 0.64 -10.05
N SER A 62 9.11 -0.10 -10.66
CA SER A 62 7.68 0.19 -10.64
C SER A 62 7.09 0.07 -9.25
N LEU A 63 7.46 -0.98 -8.52
CA LEU A 63 7.06 -1.14 -7.12
C LEU A 63 7.64 -0.03 -6.24
N ALA A 64 8.94 0.26 -6.38
CA ALA A 64 9.61 1.30 -5.60
C ALA A 64 8.99 2.68 -5.82
N ALA A 65 8.72 3.04 -7.08
CA ALA A 65 8.06 4.30 -7.43
C ALA A 65 6.65 4.40 -6.81
N PHE A 66 5.87 3.33 -6.88
CA PHE A 66 4.56 3.27 -6.23
C PHE A 66 4.65 3.40 -4.71
N THR A 67 5.57 2.66 -4.06
CA THR A 67 5.78 2.73 -2.61
C THR A 67 6.16 4.14 -2.17
N LEU A 68 7.05 4.82 -2.91
CA LEU A 68 7.43 6.21 -2.61
C LEU A 68 6.26 7.18 -2.78
N ALA A 69 5.42 7.01 -3.81
CA ALA A 69 4.22 7.82 -4.01
C ALA A 69 3.16 7.59 -2.90
N MET A 70 3.10 6.38 -2.32
CA MET A 70 2.26 6.10 -1.16
C MET A 70 2.83 6.72 0.11
N ALA A 71 4.14 6.56 0.35
CA ALA A 71 4.83 7.11 1.52
C ALA A 71 4.78 8.65 1.54
N SER A 72 4.86 9.32 0.39
CA SER A 72 4.79 10.78 0.31
C SER A 72 3.43 11.37 0.74
N GLN A 73 2.38 10.55 0.84
CA GLN A 73 1.09 10.97 1.39
C GLN A 73 1.07 10.99 2.92
N GLY A 74 2.10 10.41 3.56
CA GLY A 74 2.33 10.47 5.00
C GLY A 74 1.40 9.62 5.84
N ASN A 75 0.65 8.68 5.25
CA ASN A 75 -0.31 7.85 5.99
C ASN A 75 0.27 6.50 6.47
N VAL A 76 1.33 6.03 5.81
CA VAL A 76 2.05 4.79 6.05
C VAL A 76 3.54 5.01 5.83
#